data_AF-A0A9Q3CUG6-F1
#
_entry.id   AF-A0A9Q3CUG6-F1
#
_cell.length_a   1.000
_cell.length_b   1.000
_cell.length_c   1.000
_cell.angle_alpha   90.00
_cell.angle_beta   90.00
_cell.angle_gamma   90.00
#
_symmetry.space_group_name_H-M   'P 1'
#
loop_
_entity.id
_entity.type
_entity.pdbx_description
1 polymer ?
#
loop_
_entity_poly.entity_id
_entity_poly.type
_entity_poly.pdbx_seq_one_letter_code
_entity_poly.pdbx_strand_id
1 'polypeptide(L)'
;MFIRDALAFEIYVDWLNSHGRSSHLTSIGPIMLICINLPPSERLKPENFYVAGLIPGPKEPPSLQLNYLLTPLIKELKELWQGYHFSPTSIGPSGSFIHVAILTEIAHVVSMCKLTGFISHTDT
;
A
#
# COMPACT_ATOMS: atom_id res chain seq x y z
N MET A 1 14.12 10.92 -15.34
CA MET A 1 14.60 9.65 -15.91
C MET A 1 13.48 8.63 -15.73
N PHE A 2 12.64 8.46 -16.76
CA PHE A 2 11.55 7.47 -16.73
C PHE A 2 12.15 6.12 -17.12
N ILE A 3 12.12 5.16 -16.20
CA ILE A 3 12.53 3.78 -16.47
C ILE A 3 11.37 3.16 -17.25
N ARG A 4 11.56 2.89 -18.54
CA ARG A 4 10.50 2.40 -19.45
C ARG A 4 9.89 1.06 -19.03
N ASP A 5 10.61 0.29 -18.22
CA ASP A 5 10.22 -1.06 -17.78
C ASP A 5 10.30 -1.20 -16.25
N ALA A 6 9.98 -0.14 -15.51
CA ALA A 6 9.88 -0.21 -14.05
C ALA A 6 8.70 0.58 -13.47
N LEU A 7 8.04 -0.05 -12.50
CA LEU A 7 7.04 0.56 -11.65
C LEU A 7 7.66 0.88 -10.30
N ALA A 8 7.46 2.10 -9.84
CA ALA A 8 7.84 2.54 -8.52
C ALA A 8 6.60 2.68 -7.65
N PHE A 9 6.71 2.16 -6.42
CA PHE A 9 5.64 2.23 -5.43
C PHE A 9 6.14 2.86 -4.12
N GLU A 10 5.17 3.38 -3.39
CA GLU A 10 5.32 3.78 -1.99
C GLU A 10 4.53 2.82 -1.10
N ILE A 11 5.10 2.40 0.03
CA ILE A 11 4.46 1.52 1.01
C ILE A 11 3.85 2.36 2.13
N TYR A 12 2.60 2.05 2.46
CA TYR A 12 1.86 2.70 3.53
C TYR A 12 1.29 1.67 4.49
N VAL A 13 1.51 1.92 5.79
CA VAL A 13 0.97 1.11 6.88
C VAL A 13 0.45 2.07 7.95
N ASP A 14 -0.85 2.01 8.24
CA ASP A 14 -1.48 2.86 9.26
C ASP A 14 -2.59 2.09 9.99
N TRP A 15 -2.88 2.43 11.24
CA TRP A 15 -3.82 1.71 12.10
C TRP A 15 -5.18 2.42 12.12
N LEU A 16 -6.09 2.00 11.22
CA LEU A 16 -7.38 2.64 11.00
C LEU A 16 -8.44 2.16 11.98
N ASN A 17 -9.03 3.08 12.75
CA ASN A 17 -10.19 2.80 13.59
C ASN A 17 -11.46 2.70 12.72
N SER A 18 -12.04 1.50 12.60
CA SER A 18 -13.21 1.25 11.72
C SER A 18 -14.56 1.76 12.27
N HIS A 19 -14.59 2.30 13.49
CA HIS A 19 -15.78 2.90 14.11
C HIS A 19 -15.41 4.16 14.89
N GLY A 20 -16.13 5.25 14.65
CA GLY A 20 -15.93 6.54 15.32
C GLY A 20 -15.86 6.37 16.84
N ARG A 21 -14.72 6.74 17.42
CA ARG A 21 -14.42 7.05 18.83
C ARG A 21 -14.86 6.07 19.96
N SER A 22 -15.57 4.96 19.72
CA SER A 22 -16.18 4.18 20.82
C SER A 22 -15.85 2.69 20.92
N SER A 23 -14.99 2.12 20.07
CA SER A 23 -14.61 0.72 20.24
C SER A 23 -13.13 0.49 19.95
N HIS A 24 -12.34 0.31 21.00
CA HIS A 24 -10.98 -0.26 20.96
C HIS A 24 -10.93 -1.70 20.41
N LEU A 25 -11.98 -2.17 19.73
CA LEU A 25 -12.20 -3.58 19.39
C LEU A 25 -11.99 -3.88 17.89
N THR A 26 -11.94 -2.86 17.02
CA THR A 26 -11.88 -3.07 15.56
C THR A 26 -11.02 -2.01 14.86
N SER A 27 -9.73 -1.95 15.21
CA SER A 27 -8.77 -1.28 14.33
C SER A 27 -8.25 -2.26 13.28
N ILE A 28 -7.85 -1.77 12.11
CA ILE A 28 -7.23 -2.58 11.06
C ILE A 28 -6.03 -1.84 10.47
N GLY A 29 -4.93 -2.56 10.28
CA GLY A 29 -3.71 -2.04 9.69
C GLY A 29 -3.53 -2.48 8.24
N PRO A 30 -4.07 -1.77 7.23
CA PRO A 30 -3.78 -2.11 5.84
C PRO A 30 -2.32 -1.82 5.50
N ILE A 31 -1.70 -2.74 4.76
CA ILE A 31 -0.43 -2.53 4.06
C ILE A 31 -0.78 -2.22 2.62
N MET A 32 -0.62 -0.96 2.21
CA MET A 32 -0.98 -0.46 0.87
C MET A 32 0.26 -0.11 0.07
N LEU A 33 0.22 -0.37 -1.23
CA LEU A 33 1.20 0.09 -2.21
C LEU A 33 0.53 1.10 -3.14
N ILE A 34 1.18 2.24 -3.36
CA ILE A 34 0.71 3.29 -4.27
C ILE A 34 1.70 3.45 -5.41
N CYS A 35 1.24 3.30 -6.66
CA CYS A 35 2.07 3.45 -7.85
C CYS A 35 2.35 4.93 -8.11
N ILE A 36 3.60 5.37 -7.97
CA ILE A 36 3.97 6.78 -8.16
C ILE A 36 4.28 7.14 -9.61
N ASN A 37 4.32 6.15 -10.51
CA ASN A 37 4.36 6.38 -11.95
C ASN A 37 3.06 7.00 -12.47
N LEU A 38 1.94 6.87 -11.74
CA LEU A 38 0.68 7.51 -12.08
C LEU A 38 0.76 9.04 -11.89
N PRO A 39 -0.02 9.83 -12.66
CA PRO A 39 -0.18 11.26 -12.42
C PRO A 39 -0.66 11.52 -10.98
N PRO A 40 -0.24 12.62 -10.33
CA PRO A 40 -0.61 12.91 -8.94
C PRO A 40 -2.12 12.86 -8.65
N SER A 41 -2.97 13.24 -9.61
CA SER A 41 -4.44 13.19 -9.50
C SER A 41 -5.02 11.76 -9.47
N GLU A 42 -4.25 10.78 -9.94
CA GLU A 42 -4.70 9.39 -10.08
C GLU A 42 -4.17 8.51 -8.93
N ARG A 43 -3.02 8.83 -8.34
CA ARG A 43 -2.35 8.01 -7.32
C ARG A 43 -3.22 7.67 -6.12
N LEU A 44 -4.05 8.62 -5.68
CA LEU A 44 -4.83 8.52 -4.45
C LEU A 44 -6.26 8.05 -4.68
N LYS A 45 -6.60 7.59 -5.90
CA LYS A 45 -7.90 6.98 -6.16
C LYS A 45 -7.95 5.58 -5.53
N PRO A 46 -9.05 5.20 -4.86
CA PRO A 46 -9.17 3.88 -4.24
C PRO A 46 -8.89 2.71 -5.19
N GLU A 47 -9.24 2.85 -6.48
CA GLU A 47 -8.96 1.85 -7.53
C GLU A 47 -7.47 1.63 -7.83
N ASN A 48 -6.60 2.58 -7.43
CA ASN A 48 -5.16 2.52 -7.67
C ASN A 48 -4.36 2.12 -6.40
N PHE A 49 -5.05 1.77 -5.30
CA PHE A 49 -4.41 1.18 -4.13
C PHE A 49 -4.28 -0.32 -4.28
N TYR A 50 -3.06 -0.81 -4.16
CA TYR A 50 -2.82 -2.24 -4.03
C TYR A 50 -2.70 -2.60 -2.56
N VAL A 51 -3.66 -3.37 -2.05
CA VAL A 51 -3.63 -3.86 -0.65
C VAL A 51 -2.82 -5.14 -0.60
N ALA A 52 -1.59 -5.05 -0.12
CA ALA A 52 -0.68 -6.18 0.05
C ALA A 52 -0.99 -7.02 1.30
N GLY A 53 -1.68 -6.45 2.29
CA GLY A 53 -2.06 -7.16 3.48
C GLY A 53 -3.00 -6.36 4.38
N LEU A 54 -3.70 -7.07 5.27
CA LEU A 54 -4.54 -6.51 6.31
C LEU A 54 -4.10 -7.10 7.66
N ILE A 55 -3.69 -6.24 8.58
CA ILE A 55 -3.30 -6.65 9.92
C ILE A 55 -4.52 -6.44 10.84
N PRO A 56 -5.06 -7.51 11.46
CA PRO A 56 -6.23 -7.40 12.29
C PRO A 56 -5.95 -6.66 13.61
N GLY A 57 -6.98 -6.00 14.11
CA GLY A 57 -7.04 -5.30 15.39
C GLY A 57 -6.87 -6.18 16.63
N PRO A 58 -6.92 -5.57 17.83
CA PRO A 58 -7.39 -4.20 18.08
C PRO A 58 -6.32 -3.10 18.06
N LYS A 59 -5.04 -3.45 18.20
CA LYS A 59 -3.93 -2.50 18.38
C LYS A 59 -2.80 -2.79 17.41
N GLU A 60 -2.06 -1.75 17.07
CA GLU A 60 -0.87 -1.87 16.23
C GLU A 60 0.06 -2.92 16.82
N PRO A 61 0.53 -3.89 16.01
CA PRO A 61 1.43 -4.90 16.50
C PRO A 61 2.77 -4.26 16.90
N PRO A 62 3.48 -4.82 17.88
CA PRO A 62 4.86 -4.41 18.16
C PRO A 62 5.72 -4.51 16.90
N SER A 63 6.72 -3.64 16.75
CA SER A 63 7.55 -3.53 15.54
C SER A 63 8.17 -4.87 15.10
N LEU A 64 8.52 -5.74 16.05
CA LEU A 64 9.04 -7.08 15.75
C LEU A 64 8.00 -7.96 15.03
N GLN A 65 6.74 -7.95 15.46
CA GLN A 65 5.66 -8.68 14.80
C GLN A 65 5.35 -8.08 13.43
N LEU A 66 5.40 -6.76 13.29
CA LEU A 66 5.23 -6.07 12.02
C LEU A 66 6.28 -6.53 10.99
N ASN A 67 7.55 -6.66 11.40
CA ASN A 67 8.62 -7.18 10.53
C ASN A 67 8.33 -8.60 10.02
N TYR A 68 7.81 -9.48 10.88
CA TYR A 68 7.40 -10.82 10.46
C TYR A 68 6.25 -10.78 9.45
N LEU A 69 5.26 -9.90 9.66
CA LEU A 69 4.14 -9.72 8.74
C LEU A 69 4.56 -9.14 7.38
N LEU A 70 5.60 -8.29 7.34
CA LEU A 70 6.15 -7.75 6.10
C LEU A 70 7.08 -8.73 5.36
N THR A 71 7.56 -9.79 6.01
CA THR A 71 8.50 -10.75 5.41
C THR A 71 8.03 -11.34 4.07
N PRO A 72 6.78 -11.83 3.91
CA PRO A 72 6.31 -12.31 2.60
C PRO A 72 6.31 -11.21 1.53
N LEU A 73 5.83 -10.01 1.87
CA LEU A 73 5.84 -8.87 0.96
C LEU A 73 7.27 -8.49 0.53
N ILE A 74 8.21 -8.43 1.48
CA ILE A 74 9.62 -8.14 1.18
C ILE A 74 10.23 -9.21 0.25
N LYS A 75 9.84 -10.48 0.40
CA LYS A 75 10.30 -11.55 -0.47
C LYS A 75 9.80 -11.32 -1.92
N GLU A 76 8.51 -11.05 -2.09
CA GLU A 76 7.93 -10.76 -3.41
C GLU A 76 8.56 -9.51 -4.03
N LEU A 77 8.76 -8.45 -3.25
CA LEU A 77 9.41 -7.22 -3.71
C LEU A 77 10.87 -7.47 -4.15
N LYS A 78 11.60 -8.37 -3.49
CA LYS A 78 12.95 -8.77 -3.92
C LYS A 78 12.94 -9.52 -5.25
N GLU A 79 11.94 -10.37 -5.48
CA GLU A 79 11.77 -11.07 -6.76
C GLU A 79 11.43 -10.06 -7.86
N LEU A 80 10.49 -9.15 -7.61
CA LEU A 80 10.10 -8.10 -8.55
C LEU A 80 11.22 -7.08 -8.82
N TRP A 81 12.12 -6.85 -7.85
CA TRP A 81 13.31 -6.02 -8.05
C TRP A 81 14.29 -6.62 -9.06
N GLN A 82 14.41 -7.95 -9.13
CA GLN A 82 15.22 -8.63 -10.15
C GLN A 82 14.54 -8.66 -11.53
N GLY A 83 13.27 -8.26 -11.58
CA GLY A 83 12.44 -8.26 -12.78
C GLY A 83 11.58 -9.52 -12.89
N TYR A 84 10.34 -9.35 -13.33
CA TYR A 84 9.37 -10.42 -13.48
C TYR A 84 8.67 -10.40 -14.84
N HIS A 85 8.52 -11.58 -15.44
CA HIS A 85 7.78 -11.76 -16.69
C HIS A 85 6.30 -12.01 -16.39
N PHE A 86 5.48 -11.00 -16.69
CA PHE A 86 4.03 -11.13 -16.72
C PHE A 86 3.60 -11.83 -18.00
N SER A 87 2.64 -12.73 -17.85
CA SER A 87 2.06 -13.47 -18.96
C SER A 87 1.38 -12.52 -19.97
N PRO A 88 1.27 -12.94 -21.24
CA PRO A 88 0.50 -12.23 -22.24
C PRO A 88 -0.90 -11.84 -21.77
N THR A 89 -1.28 -10.59 -22.04
CA THR A 89 -2.65 -10.10 -21.85
C THR A 89 -3.25 -9.73 -23.21
N SER A 90 -4.56 -9.51 -23.27
CA SER A 90 -5.21 -9.05 -24.51
C SER A 90 -4.63 -7.73 -25.05
N ILE A 91 -4.02 -6.92 -24.18
CA ILE A 91 -3.41 -5.63 -24.52
C ILE A 91 -1.92 -5.80 -24.83
N GLY A 92 -1.25 -6.73 -24.16
CA GLY A 92 0.17 -7.07 -24.36
C GLY A 92 0.35 -8.54 -24.71
N PRO A 93 0.17 -8.96 -25.97
CA PRO A 93 0.21 -10.36 -26.38
C PRO A 93 1.61 -11.00 -26.28
N SER A 94 2.67 -10.20 -26.10
CA SER A 94 4.03 -10.68 -25.85
C SER A 94 4.37 -10.84 -24.36
N GLY A 95 3.41 -10.55 -23.47
CA GLY A 95 3.69 -10.39 -22.04
C GLY A 95 4.48 -9.10 -21.77
N SER A 96 4.98 -8.95 -20.55
CA SER A 96 5.77 -7.79 -20.17
C SER A 96 6.82 -8.17 -19.14
N PHE A 97 8.03 -7.64 -19.28
CA PHE A 97 9.07 -7.77 -18.27
C PHE A 97 9.15 -6.45 -17.51
N ILE A 98 8.87 -6.47 -16.21
CA ILE A 98 8.88 -5.25 -15.39
C ILE A 98 9.72 -5.45 -14.14
N HIS A 99 10.38 -4.38 -13.72
CA HIS A 99 10.97 -4.27 -12.39
C HIS A 99 10.05 -3.48 -11.48
N VAL A 100 10.03 -3.84 -10.20
CA VAL A 100 9.34 -3.04 -9.17
C VAL A 100 10.35 -2.50 -8.18
N ALA A 101 10.25 -1.19 -7.91
CA ALA A 101 11.06 -0.49 -6.93
C ALA A 101 10.18 0.12 -5.85
N ILE A 102 10.65 0.13 -4.60
CA ILE A 102 10.04 0.88 -3.51
C ILE A 102 10.89 2.13 -3.28
N LEU A 103 10.31 3.32 -3.43
CA LEU A 103 11.05 4.59 -3.40
C LEU A 103 10.95 5.36 -2.07
N THR A 104 10.20 4.89 -1.07
CA THR A 104 10.00 5.66 0.18
C THR A 104 9.98 4.81 1.46
N GLU A 105 10.18 5.52 2.57
CA GLU A 105 10.05 5.14 3.96
C GLU A 105 8.59 4.86 4.34
N ILE A 106 8.36 3.99 5.33
CA ILE A 106 7.03 3.68 5.89
C ILE A 106 6.42 4.97 6.44
N ALA A 107 5.64 5.69 5.63
CA ALA A 107 5.04 6.94 6.04
C ALA A 107 3.72 6.65 6.77
N HIS A 108 3.63 7.03 8.05
CA HIS A 108 2.36 7.09 8.78
C HIS A 108 1.46 8.15 8.15
N VAL A 109 0.51 7.74 7.30
CA VAL A 109 -0.34 8.70 6.58
C VAL A 109 -1.53 9.13 7.42
N VAL A 110 -1.26 9.95 8.43
CA VAL A 110 -2.30 10.72 9.14
C VAL A 110 -3.12 11.58 8.15
N SER A 111 -2.62 11.83 6.94
CA SER A 111 -3.28 12.60 5.87
C SER A 111 -4.25 11.80 4.98
N MET A 112 -4.17 10.46 4.91
CA MET A 112 -5.04 9.66 4.03
C MET A 112 -6.42 9.44 4.62
N CYS A 113 -6.50 9.31 5.95
CA CYS A 113 -7.76 9.29 6.69
C CYS A 113 -8.63 10.53 6.40
N LYS A 114 -8.00 11.68 6.16
CA LYS A 114 -8.71 12.93 5.81
C LYS A 114 -9.23 12.92 4.37
N LEU A 115 -8.61 12.17 3.46
CA LEU A 115 -8.97 12.11 2.04
C LEU A 115 -10.01 11.02 1.71
N THR A 116 -10.08 9.95 2.51
CA THR A 116 -11.07 8.86 2.34
C THR A 116 -12.41 9.12 3.04
N GLY A 117 -12.62 10.31 3.61
CA GLY A 117 -13.90 10.68 4.22
C GLY A 117 -14.14 10.12 5.63
N PHE A 118 -13.12 9.58 6.31
CA PHE A 118 -13.19 9.37 7.76
C PHE A 118 -13.01 10.71 8.51
N ILE A 119 -13.91 11.64 8.23
CA ILE A 119 -14.07 12.87 9.01
C ILE A 119 -14.79 12.44 10.30
N SER A 120 -14.04 12.29 11.40
CA SER A 120 -14.66 12.48 12.71
C SER A 120 -15.05 13.95 12.79
N HIS A 121 -16.33 14.24 12.53
CA HIS A 121 -16.92 15.50 12.93
C HIS A 121 -16.57 15.72 14.40
N THR A 122 -15.78 16.77 14.64
CA THR A 122 -15.52 17.24 15.99
C THR A 122 -16.53 18.35 16.17
N ASP A 123 -17.72 17.98 16.61
CA ASP A 123 -18.68 18.95 17.11
C ASP A 123 -18.45 19.07 18.62
N THR A 124 -17.83 20.21 18.94
CA THR A 124 -17.81 21.04 20.17
C THR A 124 -18.02 20.37 21.53
#